data_AF-A0A376J5V0-F1
#
_entry.id   AF-A0A376J5V0-F1
#
_cell.length_a   1.000
_cell.length_b   1.000
_cell.length_c   1.000
_cell.angle_alpha   90.00
_cell.angle_beta   90.00
_cell.angle_gamma   90.00
#
_symmetry.space_group_name_H-M   'P 1'
#
loop_
_entity.id
_entity.type
_entity.pdbx_description
1 polymer ?
#
loop_
_entity_poly.entity_id
_entity_poly.type
_entity_poly.pdbx_seq_one_letter_code
_entity_poly.pdbx_strand_id
1 'polypeptide(L)' 'MLYRDEVYNPETQARGIAEINITKQRNGTLGTIYRRFHNGHFLPVDQESARVLSTPMTPGNPRRYSNNRMSGSKTERLF' A
#
# COMPACT_ATOMS: atom_id res chain seq x y z
N MET A 1 -5.53 -3.14 -16.75
CA MET A 1 -5.35 -4.47 -16.14
C MET A 1 -6.41 -4.65 -15.05
N LEU A 2 -6.98 -5.84 -14.92
CA LEU A 2 -7.96 -6.15 -13.87
C LEU A 2 -7.30 -6.99 -12.78
N TYR A 3 -7.44 -6.58 -11.52
CA TYR A 3 -6.95 -7.33 -10.37
C TYR A 3 -8.05 -7.44 -9.31
N ARG A 4 -8.15 -8.60 -8.66
CA ARG A 4 -9.11 -8.90 -7.58
C ARG A 4 -8.37 -9.70 -6.53
N ASP A 5 -8.12 -9.09 -5.37
CA ASP A 5 -7.34 -9.72 -4.31
C ASP A 5 -8.01 -10.99 -3.78
N GLU A 6 -9.35 -10.99 -3.72
CA GLU A 6 -10.15 -12.12 -3.22
C GLU A 6 -9.99 -13.42 -4.03
N VAL A 7 -9.52 -13.33 -5.29
CA VAL A 7 -9.26 -14.51 -6.15
C VAL A 7 -8.03 -15.28 -5.67
N TYR A 8 -7.08 -14.57 -5.05
CA TYR A 8 -5.81 -15.13 -4.58
C TYR A 8 -5.76 -15.26 -3.05
N ASN A 9 -6.42 -14.34 -2.34
CA ASN A 9 -6.50 -14.30 -0.89
C ASN A 9 -7.98 -14.25 -0.46
N PRO A 10 -8.63 -15.39 -0.17
CA PRO A 10 -10.04 -15.44 0.21
C PRO A 10 -10.39 -14.62 1.45
N GLU A 11 -9.45 -14.46 2.38
CA GLU A 11 -9.62 -13.75 3.66
C GLU A 11 -9.25 -12.26 3.58
N THR A 12 -9.06 -11.74 2.36
CA THR A 12 -8.77 -10.32 2.17
C THR A 12 -9.90 -9.42 2.66
N GLN A 13 -9.52 -8.28 3.24
CA GLN A 13 -10.44 -7.18 3.55
C GLN A 13 -11.02 -6.52 2.28
N ALA A 14 -10.36 -6.68 1.13
CA ALA A 14 -10.80 -6.14 -0.15
C ALA A 14 -11.83 -7.03 -0.88
N ARG A 15 -12.58 -7.88 -0.15
CA ARG A 15 -13.55 -8.80 -0.74
C ARG A 15 -14.63 -8.04 -1.51
N GLY A 16 -14.94 -8.51 -2.71
CA GLY A 16 -15.88 -7.90 -3.63
C GLY A 16 -15.39 -6.61 -4.29
N ILE A 17 -14.11 -6.23 -4.12
CA ILE A 17 -13.49 -5.09 -4.81
C ILE A 17 -12.63 -5.58 -5.96
N ALA A 18 -12.77 -4.91 -7.11
CA ALA A 18 -11.92 -5.08 -8.27
C ALA A 18 -11.14 -3.78 -8.54
N GLU A 19 -9.85 -3.94 -8.77
CA GLU A 19 -8.93 -2.89 -9.17
C GLU A 19 -8.82 -2.84 -10.69
N ILE A 20 -9.14 -1.67 -11.25
CA ILE A 20 -8.94 -1.36 -12.66
C ILE A 20 -7.69 -0.49 -12.74
N ASN A 21 -6.56 -1.13 -13.04
CA ASN A 21 -5.25 -0.50 -13.13
C ASN A 21 -5.05 0.07 -14.55
N ILE A 22 -5.06 1.39 -14.66
CA ILE A 22 -4.72 2.14 -15.87
C ILE A 22 -3.20 2.20 -15.97
N THR A 23 -2.63 1.20 -16.64
CA THR A 23 -1.17 1.05 -16.78
C THR A 23 -0.60 1.77 -17.99
N LYS A 24 -1.44 2.12 -18.98
CA LYS A 24 -1.02 2.84 -20.18
C LYS A 24 -2.13 3.77 -20.66
N GLN A 25 -1.82 5.06 -20.77
CA GLN A 25 -2.72 6.09 -21.25
C GLN A 25 -1.90 7.19 -21.94
N ARG A 26 -2.37 7.71 -23.09
CA ARG A 26 -1.68 8.81 -23.80
C ARG A 26 -2.08 10.20 -23.29
N ASN A 27 -3.35 10.36 -22.92
CA ASN A 27 -3.95 11.67 -22.69
C ASN A 27 -4.47 11.83 -21.25
N GLY A 28 -3.68 11.45 -20.25
CA GLY A 28 -4.08 11.65 -18.86
C GLY A 28 -3.24 10.85 -17.88
N THR A 29 -3.65 10.91 -16.62
CA THR A 29 -2.95 10.25 -15.53
C THR A 29 -3.14 8.73 -15.56
N LEU A 30 -2.08 8.02 -15.18
CA LEU A 30 -2.15 6.62 -14.80
C LEU A 30 -2.71 6.51 -13.38
N GLY A 31 -3.26 5.37 -13.03
CA GLY A 31 -3.78 5.14 -11.69
C GLY A 31 -4.65 3.91 -11.58
N THR A 32 -5.23 3.73 -10.39
CA THR A 32 -6.11 2.63 -10.06
C THR A 32 -7.49 3.17 -9.77
N ILE A 33 -8.50 2.57 -10.38
CA ILE A 33 -9.91 2.84 -10.11
C ILE A 33 -10.50 1.61 -9.43
N TYR A 34 -11.25 1.81 -8.36
CA TYR A 34 -11.89 0.73 -7.62
C TYR A 34 -13.35 0.57 -8.04
N ARG A 35 -13.78 -0.67 -8.23
CA ARG A 35 -15.18 -1.02 -8.53
C ARG A 35 -15.62 -2.18 -7.65
N ARG A 36 -16.88 -2.18 -7.23
CA ARG A 36 -17.46 -3.38 -6.62
C ARG A 36 -17.74 -4.40 -7.72
N PHE A 37 -17.28 -5.63 -7.53
CA PHE A 37 -17.54 -6.74 -8.43
C PHE A 37 -18.55 -7.70 -7.80
N HIS A 38 -19.72 -7.83 -8.41
CA HIS A 38 -20.77 -8.71 -7.91
C HIS A 38 -21.49 -9.38 -9.09
N ASN A 39 -21.55 -10.71 -9.08
CA ASN A 39 -22.21 -11.52 -10.11
C ASN A 39 -21.83 -11.14 -11.55
N GLY A 40 -20.55 -10.82 -11.80
CA GLY A 40 -20.07 -10.43 -13.13
C GLY A 40 -20.23 -8.94 -13.47
N HIS A 41 -20.85 -8.14 -12.61
CA HIS A 41 -21.10 -6.71 -12.87
C HIS A 41 -20.21 -5.79 -12.03
N PHE A 42 -19.83 -4.65 -12.62
CA PHE A 42 -19.04 -3.61 -11.98
C PHE A 42 -19.93 -2.48 -11.47
N LEU A 43 -20.14 -2.44 -10.15
CA LEU A 43 -20.99 -1.46 -9.49
C LEU A 43 -20.17 -0.28 -8.93
N PRO A 44 -20.77 0.92 -8.81
CA PRO A 44 -20.15 2.05 -8.14
C PRO A 44 -19.76 1.72 -6.69
N VAL A 45 -18.63 2.26 -6.25
CA VAL A 45 -18.14 2.16 -4.87
C VAL A 45 -17.40 3.45 -4.52
N ASP A 46 -17.43 3.80 -3.24
CA ASP A 46 -16.62 4.89 -2.71
C ASP A 46 -15.13 4.56 -2.89
N GLN A 47 -14.40 5.47 -3.53
CA GLN A 47 -13.02 5.21 -3.95
C GLN A 47 -12.05 5.18 -2.77
N GLU A 48 -12.25 6.05 -1.77
CA GLU A 48 -11.34 6.13 -0.63
C GLU A 48 -11.51 4.91 0.29
N SER A 49 -12.76 4.54 0.58
CA SER A 49 -13.06 3.34 1.34
C SER A 49 -12.50 2.08 0.66
N ALA A 50 -12.69 1.97 -0.65
CA ALA A 50 -12.16 0.84 -1.41
C ALA A 50 -10.63 0.82 -1.46
N ARG A 51 -9.98 1.99 -1.57
CA ARG A 51 -8.53 2.12 -1.50
C ARG A 51 -7.99 1.65 -0.15
N VAL A 52 -8.59 2.08 0.96
CA VAL A 52 -8.18 1.68 2.31
C VAL A 52 -8.25 0.16 2.47
N LEU A 53 -9.34 -0.46 2.00
CA LEU A 53 -9.52 -1.91 2.04
C LEU A 53 -8.55 -2.65 1.11
N SER A 54 -8.24 -2.11 -0.06
CA SER A 54 -7.29 -2.72 -1.00
C SER A 54 -5.82 -2.51 -0.62
N THR A 55 -5.50 -1.54 0.23
CA THR A 55 -4.10 -1.27 0.60
C THR A 55 -3.65 -2.29 1.64
N PRO A 56 -2.59 -3.09 1.38
CA PRO A 56 -2.05 -3.98 2.40
C PRO A 56 -1.53 -3.16 3.57
N MET A 57 -1.89 -3.56 4.78
CA MET A 57 -1.43 -2.92 6.01
C MET A 57 0.08 -3.17 6.16
N THR A 58 0.90 -2.22 5.69
CA THR A 58 2.36 -2.31 5.85
C THR A 58 2.67 -2.32 7.35
N PRO A 59 3.29 -3.37 7.92
CA PRO A 59 3.78 -3.30 9.28
C PRO A 59 4.80 -2.16 9.32
N GLY A 60 4.52 -1.14 10.13
CA GLY A 60 5.34 0.07 10.22
C GLY A 60 6.79 -0.34 10.46
N ASN A 61 7.67 -0.02 9.51
CA ASN A 61 9.09 -0.35 9.62
C ASN A 61 9.67 0.43 10.81
N PRO A 62 10.02 -0.20 11.95
CA PRO A 62 10.66 0.53 13.03
C PRO A 62 11.99 1.04 12.48
N ARG A 63 12.15 2.37 12.43
CA ARG A 63 13.35 3.05 11.95
C ARG A 63 14.59 2.37 12.54
N ARG A 64 15.33 1.62 11.71
CA ARG A 64 16.30 0.64 12.19
C ARG A 64 17.64 1.21 12.65
N TYR A 65 17.84 2.54 12.61
CA TYR A 65 19.04 3.17 13.18
C TYR A 65 18.75 4.59 13.67
N SER A 66 18.59 4.74 14.98
CA SER A 66 18.91 5.99 15.70
C SER A 66 19.93 5.64 16.79
N ASN A 67 21.16 5.31 16.39
CA ASN A 67 22.25 5.14 17.35
C ASN A 67 22.67 6.52 17.84
N ASN A 68 22.18 6.85 19.03
CA ASN A 68 22.66 7.92 19.90
C ASN A 68 24.16 7.69 20.19
N ARG A 69 25.04 8.38 19.48
CA ARG A 69 26.46 8.44 19.85
C ARG A 69 26.61 9.42 21.01
N MET A 70 26.44 8.92 22.24
CA MET A 70 27.08 9.54 23.40
C MET A 70 28.59 9.40 23.21
N SER A 71 29.25 10.46 22.74
CA SER A 71 30.71 10.56 22.73
C SER A 71 31.15 10.74 24.18
N GLY A 72 31.44 9.62 24.83
CA GLY A 72 32.11 9.58 26.12
C GLY A 72 33.50 10.21 26.00
N SER A 73 33.75 11.18 26.86
CA SER A 73 35.07 11.72 27.17
C SER A 73 36.08 10.61 27.45
N LYS A 74 37.19 10.60 26.72
CA LYS A 74 38.44 10.00 27.19
C LYS A 74 39.56 11.02 27.07
N THR A 75 39.81 11.64 28.21
CA THR A 75 41.10 12.16 28.64
C THR A 75 42.19 11.10 28.41
N GLU A 76 43.30 11.51 27.79
CA GLU A 76 44.68 11.36 28.29
C GLU A 76 45.73 11.17 27.18
N ARG A 77 46.72 12.07 27.26
CA ARG A 77 48.17 11.91 27.00
C ARG A 77 48.64 11.41 25.63
N LEU A 78 49.49 12.20 24.99
CA LEU A 78 50.96 12.04 25.02
C LEU A 78 51.60 13.17 24.18
N PHE A 79 52.61 13.81 24.78
CA PHE A 79 53.65 14.70 24.23
C PHE A 79 53.32 15.70 23.11
#